data_AF-L2GCF1-F1
#
_entry.id   AF-L2GCF1-F1
#
_cell.length_a   1.000
_cell.length_b   1.000
_cell.length_c   1.000
_cell.angle_alpha   90.00
_cell.angle_beta   90.00
_cell.angle_gamma   90.00
#
_symmetry.space_group_name_H-M   'P 1'
#
loop_
_entity.id
_entity.type
_entity.pdbx_description
1 polymer ?
#
loop_
_entity_poly.entity_id
_entity_poly.type
_entity_poly.pdbx_seq_one_letter_code
_entity_poly.pdbx_strand_id
1 'polypeptide(L)'
;MTAKSWVSGNSRFFNVFPCRHFGTYWPEPAGVYRGDLNHTLRHPVLLIAETYDPATPLRNGRRLLKEMGRNARLVAHHGYGHSSRDTSKCTEAIARRYIMTGDLPKEAETACYADEKPYLYGVKHKTDVVEGGGDPVEVWLKTLE
;
A
#
# COMPACT_ATOMS: atom_id res chain seq x y z
N MET A 1 -22.71 -23.14 -6.02
CA MET A 1 -22.63 -22.29 -4.81
C MET A 1 -23.44 -21.00 -4.95
N THR A 2 -23.41 -20.30 -6.10
CA THR A 2 -24.17 -19.05 -6.33
C THR A 2 -25.63 -19.23 -6.76
N ALA A 3 -25.99 -20.36 -7.38
CA ALA A 3 -27.35 -20.59 -7.89
C ALA A 3 -28.40 -20.98 -6.82
N LYS A 4 -27.99 -21.21 -5.56
CA LYS A 4 -28.89 -21.74 -4.50
C LYS A 4 -28.90 -20.95 -3.18
N SER A 5 -28.02 -19.96 -3.00
CA SER A 5 -27.98 -19.12 -1.80
C SER A 5 -28.09 -17.64 -2.17
N TRP A 6 -29.09 -16.95 -1.62
CA TRP A 6 -29.22 -15.47 -1.66
C TRP A 6 -27.92 -14.82 -1.20
N VAL A 7 -27.30 -15.37 -0.15
CA VAL A 7 -25.95 -15.01 0.28
C VAL A 7 -24.95 -15.75 -0.60
N SER A 8 -24.76 -15.27 -1.83
CA SER A 8 -23.65 -15.72 -2.65
C SER A 8 -22.35 -15.30 -1.97
N GLY A 9 -21.61 -16.28 -1.44
CA GLY A 9 -20.32 -16.04 -0.82
C GLY A 9 -19.36 -15.41 -1.83
N ASN A 10 -18.99 -14.15 -1.61
CA ASN A 10 -17.89 -13.51 -2.35
C ASN A 10 -16.54 -14.03 -1.83
N SER A 11 -15.42 -13.52 -2.37
CA SER A 11 -14.06 -13.91 -1.92
C SER A 11 -13.86 -13.76 -0.40
N ARG A 12 -14.58 -12.86 0.27
CA ARG A 12 -14.54 -12.72 1.73
C ARG A 12 -15.14 -13.91 2.45
N PHE A 13 -16.14 -14.59 1.88
CA PHE A 13 -16.69 -15.81 2.49
C PHE A 13 -15.64 -16.92 2.60
N PHE A 14 -14.80 -17.07 1.57
CA PHE A 14 -13.66 -18.01 1.59
C PHE A 14 -12.60 -17.63 2.64
N ASN A 15 -12.50 -16.35 3.04
CA ASN A 15 -11.58 -15.93 4.10
C ASN A 15 -12.22 -16.07 5.49
N VAL A 16 -13.49 -15.68 5.65
CA VAL A 16 -14.18 -15.63 6.93
C VAL A 16 -14.56 -17.02 7.44
N PHE A 17 -15.00 -17.91 6.54
CA PHE A 17 -15.48 -19.24 6.94
C PHE A 17 -14.36 -20.10 7.56
N PRO A 18 -13.14 -20.18 6.97
CA PRO A 18 -12.00 -20.82 7.63
C PRO A 18 -11.61 -20.15 8.94
N CYS A 19 -11.64 -18.82 9.04
CA CYS A 19 -11.33 -18.13 10.30
C CYS A 19 -12.31 -18.51 11.43
N ARG A 20 -13.62 -18.58 11.13
CA ARG A 20 -14.63 -18.99 12.12
C ARG A 20 -14.42 -20.42 12.60
N HIS A 21 -13.97 -21.30 11.71
CA HIS A 21 -13.74 -22.71 12.01
C HIS A 21 -12.27 -23.07 12.18
N PHE A 22 -11.42 -22.07 12.47
CA PHE A 22 -9.97 -22.26 12.51
C PHE A 22 -9.59 -23.33 13.53
N GLY A 23 -10.13 -23.26 14.74
CA GLY A 23 -9.89 -24.27 15.79
C GLY A 23 -10.54 -25.64 15.54
N THR A 24 -11.37 -25.79 14.50
CA THR A 24 -11.99 -27.08 14.14
C THR A 24 -11.15 -27.84 13.12
N TYR A 25 -10.56 -27.15 12.14
CA TYR A 25 -9.88 -27.80 11.02
C TYR A 25 -8.36 -27.56 10.99
N TRP A 26 -7.83 -26.66 11.82
CA TRP A 26 -6.38 -26.41 11.93
C TRP A 26 -5.86 -26.78 13.33
N PRO A 27 -4.60 -27.27 13.43
CA PRO A 27 -3.93 -27.46 14.71
C PRO A 27 -3.82 -26.15 15.50
N GLU A 28 -3.51 -26.26 16.80
CA GLU A 28 -3.19 -25.07 17.59
C GLU A 28 -2.06 -24.27 16.91
N PRO A 29 -2.27 -22.96 16.70
CA PRO A 29 -1.24 -22.13 16.11
C PRO A 29 -0.06 -22.06 17.07
N ALA A 30 1.16 -21.89 16.53
CA ALA A 30 2.40 -21.77 17.30
C ALA A 30 2.46 -20.59 18.30
N GLY A 31 1.35 -19.85 18.45
CA GLY A 31 1.21 -18.68 19.30
C GLY A 31 1.32 -17.37 18.53
N VAL A 32 0.88 -16.29 19.17
CA VAL A 32 1.07 -14.93 18.69
C VAL A 32 2.37 -14.40 19.27
N TYR A 33 3.26 -13.87 18.42
CA TYR A 33 4.43 -13.14 18.89
C TYR A 33 3.97 -11.86 19.61
N ARG A 34 4.29 -11.75 20.91
CA ARG A 34 3.92 -10.61 21.76
C ARG A 34 5.11 -9.75 22.20
N GLY A 35 6.31 -10.06 21.70
CA GLY A 35 7.52 -9.31 22.02
C GLY A 35 7.71 -8.09 21.13
N ASP A 36 8.76 -7.33 21.44
CA ASP A 36 9.25 -6.22 20.64
C ASP A 36 9.87 -6.72 19.31
N LEU A 37 9.91 -5.88 18.28
CA LEU A 37 10.56 -6.20 17.00
C LEU A 37 12.00 -5.66 16.92
N ASN A 38 12.67 -5.57 18.07
CA ASN A 38 13.99 -4.97 18.24
C ASN A 38 15.17 -5.97 18.20
N HIS A 39 14.91 -7.26 17.97
CA HIS A 39 15.97 -8.27 17.84
C HIS A 39 16.93 -7.95 16.68
N THR A 40 18.23 -8.11 16.90
CA THR A 40 19.25 -7.88 15.84
C THR A 40 19.07 -8.88 14.70
N LEU A 41 18.70 -8.38 13.53
CA LEU A 41 18.54 -9.19 12.33
C LEU A 41 19.88 -9.41 11.63
N ARG A 42 20.08 -10.60 11.05
CA ARG A 42 21.24 -10.88 10.17
C ARG A 42 21.19 -10.04 8.88
N HIS A 43 19.99 -9.78 8.39
CA HIS A 43 19.74 -8.97 7.20
C HIS A 43 18.65 -7.95 7.55
N PRO A 44 18.92 -6.64 7.45
CA PRO A 44 17.90 -5.64 7.69
C PRO A 44 16.80 -5.67 6.62
N VAL A 45 15.63 -5.13 6.94
CA VAL A 45 14.46 -5.13 6.08
C VAL A 45 14.20 -3.77 5.44
N LEU A 46 13.64 -3.77 4.24
CA LEU A 46 13.09 -2.58 3.60
C LEU A 46 11.59 -2.48 3.91
N LEU A 47 11.17 -1.38 4.50
CA LEU A 47 9.78 -1.01 4.68
C LEU A 47 9.40 -0.01 3.59
N ILE A 48 8.20 -0.14 3.05
CA ILE A 48 7.61 0.87 2.15
C ILE A 48 6.24 1.19 2.73
N ALA A 49 5.99 2.46 3.03
CA ALA A 49 4.71 2.91 3.54
C ALA A 49 4.27 4.18 2.84
N GLU A 50 2.99 4.27 2.56
CA GLU A 50 2.41 5.29 1.70
C GLU A 50 1.68 6.37 2.52
N THR A 51 1.79 7.62 2.04
CA THR A 51 1.32 8.81 2.77
C THR A 51 -0.20 8.83 2.90
N TYR A 52 -0.90 8.49 1.81
CA TYR A 52 -2.36 8.45 1.76
C TYR A 52 -2.90 7.01 1.67
N ASP A 53 -2.33 6.10 2.49
CA ASP A 53 -2.81 4.72 2.61
C ASP A 53 -3.96 4.59 3.63
N PRO A 54 -5.18 4.19 3.21
CA PRO A 54 -6.33 4.08 4.11
C PRO A 54 -6.28 2.86 5.02
N ALA A 55 -5.49 1.83 4.69
CA ALA A 55 -5.39 0.59 5.45
C ALA A 55 -4.14 0.55 6.33
N THR A 56 -2.98 0.93 5.79
CA THR A 56 -1.67 0.90 6.46
C THR A 56 -0.90 2.22 6.29
N PRO A 57 -1.37 3.33 6.89
CA PRO A 57 -0.82 4.67 6.68
C PRO A 57 0.64 4.80 7.11
N LEU A 58 1.39 5.71 6.47
CA LEU A 58 2.80 6.02 6.76
C LEU A 58 3.14 6.15 8.25
N ARG A 59 2.24 6.68 9.09
CA ARG A 59 2.43 6.75 10.54
C ARG A 59 2.71 5.37 11.17
N ASN A 60 2.07 4.31 10.67
CA ASN A 60 2.27 2.94 11.14
C ASN A 60 3.63 2.41 10.66
N GLY A 61 4.02 2.72 9.43
CA GLY A 61 5.36 2.42 8.90
C GLY A 61 6.48 3.07 9.73
N ARG A 62 6.32 4.35 10.09
CA ARG A 62 7.25 5.05 10.99
C ARG A 62 7.31 4.46 12.40
N ARG A 63 6.17 4.01 12.94
CA ARG A 63 6.13 3.29 14.23
C ARG A 63 6.91 1.99 14.16
N LEU A 64 6.73 1.21 13.08
CA LEU A 64 7.49 -0.03 12.87
C LEU A 64 8.99 0.24 12.67
N LEU A 65 9.36 1.28 11.91
CA LEU A 65 10.76 1.70 11.76
C LEU A 65 11.38 2.01 13.13
N LYS A 66 10.68 2.76 13.99
CA LYS A 66 11.15 3.07 15.34
C LYS A 66 11.35 1.81 16.18
N GLU A 67 10.41 0.88 16.12
CA GLU A 67 10.45 -0.38 16.84
C GLU A 67 11.64 -1.26 16.41
N MET A 68 11.91 -1.31 15.10
CA MET A 68 12.98 -2.11 14.53
C MET A 68 14.36 -1.43 14.59
N GLY A 69 14.40 -0.11 14.76
CA GLY A 69 15.63 0.68 14.83
C GLY A 69 16.55 0.44 13.63
N ARG A 70 17.79 0.01 13.90
CA ARG A 70 18.80 -0.23 12.86
C ARG A 70 18.46 -1.38 11.91
N ASN A 71 17.51 -2.25 12.29
CA ASN A 71 17.12 -3.43 11.53
C ASN A 71 16.22 -3.12 10.33
N ALA A 72 15.80 -1.86 10.15
CA ALA A 72 14.95 -1.47 9.04
C ALA A 72 15.40 -0.16 8.39
N ARG A 73 14.97 0.04 7.14
CA ARG A 73 14.93 1.33 6.45
C ARG A 73 13.55 1.54 5.87
N LEU A 74 13.08 2.78 5.85
CA LEU A 74 11.75 3.13 5.37
C LEU A 74 11.84 3.95 4.09
N VAL A 75 11.09 3.55 3.06
CA VAL A 75 10.70 4.45 1.99
C VAL A 75 9.35 5.06 2.36
N ALA A 76 9.34 6.38 2.56
CA ALA A 76 8.12 7.16 2.67
C ALA A 76 7.62 7.46 1.25
N HIS A 77 6.66 6.67 0.79
CA HIS A 77 6.06 6.81 -0.53
C HIS A 77 4.96 7.88 -0.50
N HIS A 78 5.20 9.02 -1.13
CA HIS A 78 4.22 10.09 -1.28
C HIS A 78 3.33 9.82 -2.50
N GLY A 79 2.32 8.99 -2.28
CA GLY A 79 1.29 8.58 -3.24
C GLY A 79 -0.04 8.29 -2.55
N TYR A 80 -1.04 7.91 -3.35
CA TYR A 80 -2.40 7.55 -2.97
C TYR A 80 -2.70 6.09 -3.30
N GLY A 81 -3.04 5.29 -2.30
CA GLY A 81 -3.39 3.90 -2.58
C GLY A 81 -3.14 2.99 -1.40
N HIS A 82 -2.95 1.72 -1.68
CA HIS A 82 -2.54 0.75 -0.67
C HIS A 82 -1.52 -0.17 -1.31
N SER A 83 -0.45 -0.47 -0.56
CA SER A 83 0.69 -1.27 -1.04
C SER A 83 1.48 -0.61 -2.18
N SER A 84 1.67 0.72 -2.14
CA SER A 84 2.49 1.47 -3.11
C SER A 84 2.05 1.24 -4.56
N ARG A 85 0.73 1.26 -4.77
CA ARG A 85 0.13 1.06 -6.08
C ARG A 85 0.39 2.23 -7.02
N ASP A 86 0.60 3.42 -6.44
CA ASP A 86 1.06 4.57 -7.18
C ASP A 86 2.48 4.35 -7.67
N THR A 87 2.66 4.47 -8.98
CA THR A 87 3.96 4.21 -9.58
C THR A 87 4.95 5.31 -9.19
N SER A 88 6.14 4.90 -8.76
CA SER A 88 7.25 5.79 -8.45
C SER A 88 8.56 5.14 -8.86
N LYS A 89 9.24 5.70 -9.87
CA LYS A 89 10.57 5.22 -10.30
C LYS A 89 11.57 5.21 -9.14
N CYS A 90 11.47 6.16 -8.21
CA CYS A 90 12.28 6.23 -7.00
C CYS A 90 12.07 5.00 -6.10
N THR A 91 10.80 4.71 -5.78
CA THR A 91 10.43 3.57 -4.92
C THR A 91 10.82 2.25 -5.57
N GLU A 92 10.51 2.09 -6.86
CA GLU A 92 10.83 0.89 -7.64
C GLU A 92 12.34 0.63 -7.74
N ALA A 93 13.15 1.68 -7.94
CA ALA A 93 14.59 1.53 -8.00
C ALA A 93 15.19 1.03 -6.67
N ILE A 94 14.70 1.56 -5.54
CA ILE A 94 15.14 1.13 -4.20
C ILE A 94 14.68 -0.32 -3.94
N ALA A 95 13.41 -0.63 -4.20
CA ALA A 95 12.87 -1.97 -4.00
C ALA A 95 13.61 -3.02 -4.84
N ARG A 96 13.84 -2.73 -6.12
CA ARG A 96 14.60 -3.61 -7.02
C ARG A 96 16.03 -3.83 -6.53
N ARG A 97 16.73 -2.77 -6.12
CA ARG A 97 18.09 -2.87 -5.60
C ARG A 97 18.14 -3.71 -4.32
N TYR A 98 17.20 -3.52 -3.41
CA TYR A 98 17.09 -4.36 -2.21
C TYR A 98 16.84 -5.83 -2.53
N ILE A 99 15.92 -6.14 -3.45
CA ILE A 99 15.62 -7.54 -3.83
C ILE A 99 16.82 -8.19 -4.52
N MET A 100 17.52 -7.45 -5.39
CA MET A 100 18.61 -8.02 -6.20
C MET A 100 19.93 -8.16 -5.44
N THR A 101 20.25 -7.23 -4.53
CA THR A 101 21.57 -7.19 -3.88
C THR A 101 21.52 -7.13 -2.35
N GLY A 102 20.34 -6.97 -1.76
CA GLY A 102 20.20 -6.74 -0.31
C GLY A 102 20.57 -5.32 0.13
N ASP A 103 20.86 -4.43 -0.82
CA ASP A 103 21.27 -3.06 -0.54
C ASP A 103 20.12 -2.20 -0.03
N LEU A 104 20.41 -1.37 0.97
CA LEU A 104 19.45 -0.45 1.57
C LEU A 104 19.88 1.02 1.44
N PRO A 105 18.93 1.97 1.55
CA PRO A 105 19.26 3.38 1.73
C PRO A 105 20.11 3.62 2.99
N LYS A 106 20.98 4.63 2.94
CA LYS A 106 21.84 5.00 4.08
C LYS A 106 21.02 5.61 5.21
N GLU A 107 20.11 6.52 4.86
CA GLU A 107 19.22 7.23 5.77
C GLU A 107 18.13 6.30 6.31
N ALA A 108 17.69 6.52 7.55
CA ALA A 108 16.65 5.71 8.18
C ALA A 108 15.31 5.77 7.44
N GLU A 109 14.97 6.94 6.89
CA GLU A 109 13.78 7.19 6.07
C GLU A 109 14.21 7.93 4.80
N THR A 110 13.74 7.48 3.64
CA THR A 110 13.97 8.10 2.34
C THR A 110 12.63 8.47 1.71
N ALA A 111 12.48 9.72 1.29
CA ALA A 111 11.26 10.19 0.63
C ALA A 111 11.28 9.86 -0.87
N CYS A 112 10.23 9.22 -1.37
CA CYS A 112 9.99 9.01 -2.79
C CYS A 112 8.60 9.51 -3.15
N TYR A 113 8.43 10.12 -4.33
CA TYR A 113 7.16 10.69 -4.78
C TYR A 113 6.59 9.86 -5.93
N ALA A 114 5.27 9.76 -6.00
CA ALA A 114 4.58 9.22 -7.16
C ALA A 114 4.96 10.00 -8.43
N ASP A 115 5.10 9.28 -9.55
CA ASP A 115 5.52 9.87 -10.83
C ASP A 115 4.42 10.74 -11.46
N GLU A 116 3.15 10.48 -11.11
CA GLU A 116 1.98 11.14 -11.68
C GLU A 116 0.95 11.49 -10.58
N LYS A 117 0.00 12.37 -10.91
CA LYS A 117 -1.12 12.71 -10.02
C LYS A 117 -2.14 11.57 -9.98
N PRO A 118 -2.84 11.38 -8.86
CA PRO A 118 -3.88 10.37 -8.75
C PRO A 118 -4.96 10.55 -9.84
N TYR A 119 -5.48 9.41 -10.31
CA TYR A 119 -6.53 9.27 -11.33
C TYR A 119 -6.16 9.60 -12.78
N LEU A 120 -4.94 10.09 -13.06
CA LEU A 120 -4.49 10.42 -14.41
C LEU A 120 -3.54 9.38 -15.02
N TYR A 121 -3.41 8.20 -14.41
CA TYR A 121 -2.48 7.16 -14.86
C TYR A 121 -2.68 6.80 -16.34
N GLY A 122 -1.64 6.99 -17.14
CA GLY A 122 -1.67 6.63 -18.56
C GLY A 122 -2.51 7.56 -19.44
N VAL A 123 -3.08 8.64 -18.89
CA VAL A 123 -3.59 9.75 -19.68
C VAL A 123 -2.38 10.50 -20.23
N LYS A 124 -1.96 10.13 -21.44
CA LYS A 124 -1.00 10.95 -22.20
C LYS A 124 -1.64 12.33 -22.32
N HIS A 125 -0.90 13.39 -21.99
CA HIS A 125 -1.24 14.75 -22.42
C HIS A 125 -1.31 14.76 -23.95
N LYS A 126 -2.44 14.35 -24.52
CA LYS A 126 -2.88 14.99 -25.73
C LYS A 126 -3.20 16.39 -25.28
N THR A 127 -2.45 17.34 -25.82
CA THR A 127 -2.87 18.74 -25.91
C THR A 127 -4.11 18.81 -26.80
N ASP A 128 -5.18 18.12 -26.41
CA ASP A 128 -6.52 18.50 -26.81
C ASP A 128 -6.87 19.57 -25.78
N VAL A 129 -6.36 20.77 -26.02
CA VAL A 129 -6.90 21.98 -25.41
C VAL A 129 -8.39 21.91 -25.75
N VAL A 130 -9.21 21.51 -24.78
CA VAL A 130 -10.63 21.78 -24.87
C VAL A 130 -10.70 23.30 -24.84
N GLU A 131 -10.94 23.91 -26.00
CA GLU A 131 -11.36 25.31 -26.07
C GLU A 131 -12.64 25.42 -25.23
N GLY A 132 -12.46 25.83 -23.98
CA GLY A 132 -13.50 25.76 -22.96
C GLY A 132 -12.91 25.71 -21.57
N GLY A 133 -12.10 26.70 -21.20
CA GLY A 133 -11.67 26.94 -19.82
C GLY A 133 -12.85 27.39 -18.96
N GLY A 134 -13.78 26.48 -18.67
CA GLY A 134 -14.85 26.67 -17.71
C GLY A 134 -14.54 25.94 -16.40
N ASP A 135 -14.94 26.53 -15.28
CA ASP A 135 -14.86 25.88 -13.96
C ASP A 135 -15.56 24.50 -14.02
N PRO A 136 -14.87 23.40 -13.67
CA PRO A 136 -15.46 22.07 -13.61
C PRO A 136 -16.76 22.00 -12.79
N VAL A 137 -16.92 22.88 -11.79
CA VAL A 137 -18.13 22.98 -10.96
C VAL A 137 -19.30 23.54 -11.75
N GLU A 138 -19.10 24.54 -12.60
CA GLU A 138 -20.17 25.11 -13.45
C GLU A 138 -20.67 24.11 -14.48
N VAL A 139 -19.76 23.30 -15.05
CA VAL A 139 -20.12 22.25 -16.02
C VAL A 139 -21.02 21.20 -15.35
N TRP A 140 -20.68 20.81 -14.12
CA TRP A 140 -21.45 19.82 -13.36
C TRP A 140 -22.84 20.34 -12.97
N LEU A 141 -22.95 21.61 -12.57
CA LEU A 141 -24.23 22.23 -12.23
C LEU A 141 -25.19 22.28 -13.42
N LYS A 142 -24.69 22.51 -14.65
CA LYS A 142 -25.51 22.50 -15.87
C LYS A 142 -26.06 21.13 -16.25
N THR A 143 -25.53 20.06 -15.69
CA THR A 143 -26.00 18.69 -16.00
C THR A 143 -27.13 18.22 -15.09
N LEU A 144 -27.52 19.05 -14.11
CA LEU A 144 -28.54 18.75 -13.10
C LEU A 144 -29.88 19.47 -13.37
N GLU A 145 -30.00 20.21 -14.47
CA GLU A 145 -31.27 20.72 -15.04
C GLU A 145 -31.80 19.76 -16.12
#